data_AF-A0A940DTA7-F1
#
_entry.id   AF-A0A940DTA7-F1
#
_cell.length_a   1.000
_cell.length_b   1.000
_cell.length_c   1.000
_cell.angle_alpha   90.00
_cell.angle_beta   90.00
_cell.angle_gamma   90.00
#
_symmetry.space_group_name_H-M   'P 1'
#
loop_
_entity.id
_entity.type
_entity.pdbx_description
1 polymer ?
#
loop_
_entity_poly.entity_id
_entity_poly.type
_entity_poly.pdbx_seq_one_letter_code
_entity_poly.pdbx_strand_id
1 'polypeptide(L)'
;MLAEYSEVLHRPKFKFPEDAIIYTLDAIIEAGIESSRISSSEEVSDPKDLVFYEIAMSREDSYLVTGNIKHFPAVSRVITPNKMLEILNSLDKG
;
A
#
# COMPACT_ATOMS: atom_id res chain seq x y z
N MET A 1 -11.76 2.86 1.03
CA MET A 1 -10.29 3.07 1.07
C MET A 1 -9.94 4.48 0.63
N LEU A 2 -10.10 4.88 -0.64
CA LEU A 2 -9.72 6.22 -1.12
C LEU A 2 -10.41 7.39 -0.38
N ALA A 3 -11.67 7.24 0.03
CA ALA A 3 -12.37 8.25 0.84
C ALA A 3 -11.63 8.57 2.15
N GLU A 4 -11.09 7.55 2.85
CA GLU A 4 -10.31 7.75 4.08
C GLU A 4 -9.02 8.52 3.81
N TYR A 5 -8.33 8.22 2.70
CA TYR A 5 -7.14 8.98 2.28
C TYR A 5 -7.48 10.44 1.98
N SER A 6 -8.58 10.70 1.28
CA SER A 6 -9.07 12.05 1.07
C SER A 6 -9.31 12.76 2.42
N GLU A 7 -10.08 12.16 3.33
CA GLU A 7 -10.34 12.75 4.65
C GLU A 7 -9.06 13.01 5.46
N VAL A 8 -8.07 12.10 5.40
CA VAL A 8 -6.80 12.24 6.11
C VAL A 8 -5.97 13.38 5.53
N LEU A 9 -5.84 13.46 4.20
CA LEU A 9 -5.01 14.46 3.52
C LEU A 9 -5.57 15.88 3.69
N HIS A 10 -6.89 16.04 3.75
CA HIS A 10 -7.54 17.34 4.01
C HIS A 10 -7.45 17.81 5.48
N ARG A 11 -6.85 17.03 6.39
CA ARG A 11 -6.75 17.46 7.80
C ARG A 11 -5.87 18.72 7.91
N PRO A 12 -6.34 19.80 8.59
CA PRO A 12 -5.62 21.08 8.67
C PRO A 12 -4.19 20.99 9.20
N LYS A 13 -3.86 19.96 9.99
CA LYS A 13 -2.52 19.74 10.53
C LYS A 13 -1.44 19.51 9.46
N PHE A 14 -1.83 19.01 8.28
CA PHE A 14 -0.88 18.72 7.20
C PHE A 14 -0.65 19.91 6.29
N LYS A 15 -1.63 20.82 6.19
CA LYS A 15 -1.53 22.06 5.39
C LYS A 15 -1.16 21.82 3.92
N PHE A 16 -1.58 20.69 3.35
CA PHE A 16 -1.39 20.42 1.94
C PHE A 16 -2.30 21.35 1.11
N PRO A 17 -1.81 21.90 -0.01
CA PRO A 17 -2.65 22.59 -0.98
C PRO A 17 -3.72 21.65 -1.56
N GLU A 18 -4.92 22.16 -1.81
CA GLU A 18 -6.06 21.40 -2.35
C GLU A 18 -5.71 20.71 -3.67
N ASP A 19 -5.04 21.42 -4.58
CA ASP A 19 -4.59 20.93 -5.88
C ASP A 19 -3.60 19.76 -5.75
N ALA A 20 -2.70 19.81 -4.77
CA ALA A 20 -1.78 18.71 -4.49
C ALA A 20 -2.50 17.45 -3.97
N ILE A 21 -3.54 17.63 -3.16
CA ILE A 21 -4.34 16.50 -2.65
C ILE A 21 -5.09 15.84 -3.81
N ILE A 22 -5.81 16.64 -4.62
CA ILE A 22 -6.56 16.15 -5.78
C ILE A 22 -5.63 15.43 -6.76
N TYR A 23 -4.52 16.07 -7.13
CA TYR A 23 -3.53 15.47 -8.04
C TYR A 23 -3.01 14.13 -7.53
N THR A 24 -2.74 14.01 -6.22
CA THR A 24 -2.26 12.75 -5.63
C THR A 24 -3.32 11.65 -5.70
N LEU A 25 -4.57 11.97 -5.37
CA LEU A 25 -5.66 11.00 -5.40
C LEU A 25 -5.97 10.53 -6.83
N ASP A 26 -5.99 11.46 -7.79
CA ASP A 26 -6.20 11.15 -9.20
C ASP A 26 -5.07 10.27 -9.73
N ALA A 27 -3.80 10.58 -9.43
CA ALA A 27 -2.67 9.75 -9.84
C ALA A 27 -2.75 8.32 -9.28
N ILE A 28 -3.23 8.13 -8.04
CA ILE A 28 -3.45 6.79 -7.46
C ILE A 28 -4.56 6.04 -8.21
N ILE A 29 -5.64 6.73 -8.59
CA ILE A 29 -6.75 6.13 -9.35
C ILE A 29 -6.29 5.74 -10.75
N GLU A 30 -5.59 6.63 -11.45
CA GLU A 30 -5.11 6.41 -12.81
C GLU A 30 -4.04 5.31 -12.90
N ALA A 31 -3.13 5.22 -11.92
CA ALA A 31 -2.11 4.19 -11.87
C ALA A 31 -2.60 2.86 -11.26
N GLY A 32 -3.79 2.86 -10.63
CA GLY A 32 -4.33 1.71 -9.92
C GLY A 32 -4.73 0.57 -10.86
N ILE A 33 -4.44 -0.67 -10.45
CA ILE A 33 -4.87 -1.87 -11.14
C ILE A 33 -5.93 -2.57 -10.28
N GLU A 34 -7.12 -2.82 -10.86
CA GLU A 34 -8.15 -3.60 -10.19
C GLU A 34 -7.69 -5.05 -10.02
N SER A 35 -7.81 -5.58 -8.80
CA SER A 35 -7.48 -6.96 -8.50
C SER A 35 -8.50 -7.55 -7.54
N SER A 36 -8.89 -8.79 -7.80
CA SER A 36 -9.63 -9.59 -6.82
C SER A 36 -8.70 -10.01 -5.69
N ARG A 37 -9.28 -10.11 -4.49
CA ARG A 37 -8.59 -10.67 -3.32
C ARG A 37 -8.67 -12.19 -3.36
N ILE A 38 -7.66 -12.87 -2.82
CA ILE A 38 -7.77 -14.29 -2.45
C ILE A 38 -8.30 -14.42 -1.02
N SER A 39 -8.73 -15.63 -0.64
CA SER A 39 -8.92 -15.95 0.77
C SER A 39 -7.60 -16.48 1.32
N SER A 40 -7.10 -15.87 2.38
CA SER A 40 -5.91 -16.37 3.07
C SER A 40 -6.27 -16.99 4.42
N SER A 41 -5.59 -18.08 4.79
CA SER A 41 -5.65 -18.66 6.14
C SER A 41 -4.57 -18.10 7.07
N GLU A 42 -3.83 -17.09 6.63
CA GLU A 42 -2.73 -16.48 7.38
C GLU A 42 -3.24 -15.62 8.53
N GLU A 43 -2.51 -15.63 9.64
CA GLU A 43 -2.83 -14.84 10.83
C GLU A 43 -2.33 -13.40 10.67
N VAL A 44 -3.25 -12.48 10.34
CA VAL A 44 -3.01 -11.03 10.38
C VAL A 44 -3.60 -10.49 11.68
N SER A 45 -2.77 -9.80 12.47
CA SER A 45 -3.15 -9.36 13.83
C SER A 45 -4.24 -8.30 13.84
N ASP A 46 -4.35 -7.48 12.79
CA ASP A 46 -5.44 -6.53 12.60
C ASP A 46 -6.35 -7.01 11.44
N PRO A 47 -7.62 -7.34 11.71
CA PRO A 47 -8.56 -7.75 10.67
C PRO A 47 -8.76 -6.74 9.54
N LYS A 48 -8.53 -5.43 9.81
CA LYS A 48 -8.59 -4.39 8.77
C LYS A 48 -7.41 -4.45 7.81
N ASP A 49 -6.28 -4.98 8.26
CA ASP A 49 -5.07 -5.13 7.45
C ASP A 49 -5.12 -6.38 6.55
N LEU A 50 -5.97 -7.37 6.88
CA LEU A 50 -6.11 -8.62 6.13
C LEU A 50 -6.45 -8.40 4.64
N VAL A 51 -7.32 -7.43 4.33
CA VAL A 51 -7.73 -7.16 2.93
C VAL A 51 -6.54 -6.70 2.07
N PHE A 52 -5.60 -5.95 2.64
CA PHE A 52 -4.40 -5.50 1.92
C PHE A 52 -3.44 -6.66 1.69
N TYR A 53 -3.30 -7.54 2.69
CA TYR A 53 -2.50 -8.74 2.59
C TYR A 53 -3.05 -9.69 1.51
N GLU A 54 -4.35 -9.97 1.53
CA GLU A 54 -5.03 -10.83 0.56
C GLU A 54 -4.93 -10.30 -0.88
N ILE A 55 -5.00 -8.98 -1.08
CA ILE A 55 -4.82 -8.37 -2.41
C ILE A 55 -3.36 -8.47 -2.86
N ALA A 56 -2.40 -8.22 -1.98
CA ALA A 56 -0.99 -8.40 -2.35
C ALA A 56 -0.73 -9.87 -2.72
N MET A 57 -1.17 -10.82 -1.90
CA MET A 57 -0.89 -12.24 -2.15
C MET A 57 -1.65 -12.83 -3.34
N SER A 58 -2.68 -12.15 -3.88
CA SER A 58 -3.41 -12.64 -5.05
C SER A 58 -2.62 -12.55 -6.36
N ARG A 59 -1.53 -11.80 -6.37
CA ARG A 59 -0.60 -11.70 -7.50
C ARG A 59 0.77 -12.19 -7.08
N GLU A 60 1.56 -12.79 -7.97
CA GLU A 60 2.92 -13.23 -7.62
C GLU A 60 3.95 -12.09 -7.64
N ASP A 61 3.70 -11.08 -8.47
CA ASP A 61 4.60 -9.96 -8.80
C ASP A 61 4.37 -8.69 -7.96
N SER A 62 3.58 -8.77 -6.88
CA SER A 62 3.22 -7.61 -6.07
C SER A 62 3.89 -7.63 -4.69
N TYR A 63 3.98 -6.47 -4.06
CA TYR A 63 4.50 -6.34 -2.70
C TYR A 63 3.51 -5.53 -1.86
N LEU A 64 3.33 -5.93 -0.60
CA LEU A 64 2.66 -5.08 0.38
C LEU A 64 3.70 -4.17 1.04
N VAL A 65 3.65 -2.88 0.70
CA VAL A 65 4.56 -1.88 1.27
C VAL A 65 3.90 -1.19 2.47
N THR A 66 4.45 -1.36 3.68
CA THR A 66 3.85 -0.82 4.90
C THR A 66 4.88 -0.53 6.00
N GLY A 67 4.56 0.42 6.89
CA GLY A 67 5.29 0.64 8.14
C GLY A 67 4.87 -0.30 9.28
N ASN A 68 3.73 -0.99 9.14
CA ASN A 68 3.12 -1.82 10.19
C ASN A 68 3.46 -3.31 10.03
N ILE A 69 4.70 -3.64 9.66
CA ILE A 69 5.10 -5.02 9.29
C ILE A 69 4.77 -6.04 10.38
N LYS A 70 4.87 -5.64 11.66
CA LYS A 70 4.56 -6.50 12.82
C LYS A 70 3.12 -7.05 12.84
N HIS A 71 2.19 -6.50 12.05
CA HIS A 71 0.81 -6.98 11.97
C HIS A 71 0.65 -8.19 11.04
N PHE A 72 1.64 -8.44 10.18
CA PHE A 72 1.58 -9.44 9.12
C PHE A 72 2.48 -10.64 9.45
N PRO A 73 2.17 -11.82 8.88
CA PRO A 73 3.08 -12.96 8.96
C PRO A 73 4.45 -12.61 8.35
N ALA A 74 5.49 -13.31 8.80
CA ALA A 74 6.86 -13.11 8.33
C ALA A 74 7.04 -13.68 6.90
N VAL A 75 6.42 -13.02 5.92
CA VAL A 75 6.43 -13.39 4.50
C VAL A 75 7.30 -12.41 3.73
N SER A 76 8.06 -12.92 2.76
CA SER A 76 9.08 -12.15 2.00
C SER A 76 8.54 -10.97 1.17
N ARG A 77 7.21 -10.85 1.04
CA ARG A 77 6.55 -9.86 0.18
C ARG A 77 5.83 -8.74 0.95
N VAL A 78 5.94 -8.73 2.27
CA VAL A 78 5.55 -7.58 3.11
C VAL A 78 6.82 -6.82 3.48
N ILE A 79 6.97 -5.59 2.98
CA ILE A 79 8.24 -4.85 3.05
C ILE A 79 8.04 -3.42 3.55
N THR A 80 9.12 -2.79 4.04
CA THR A 80 9.10 -1.36 4.37
C THR A 80 9.17 -0.51 3.11
N PRO A 81 8.72 0.76 3.16
CA PRO A 81 8.98 1.73 2.09
C PRO A 81 10.47 1.87 1.75
N ASN A 82 11.35 1.84 2.76
CA ASN A 82 12.80 1.89 2.52
C ASN A 82 13.27 0.67 1.72
N LYS A 83 12.78 -0.53 2.05
CA LYS A 83 13.13 -1.75 1.32
C LYS A 83 12.63 -1.72 -0.13
N MET A 84 11.46 -1.13 -0.38
CA MET A 84 10.97 -0.91 -1.75
C MET A 84 11.93 -0.03 -2.56
N LEU A 85 12.42 1.06 -1.97
CA LEU A 85 13.41 1.94 -2.63
C LEU A 85 14.72 1.20 -2.93
N GLU A 86 15.20 0.35 -2.03
CA GLU A 86 16.38 -0.50 -2.29
C GLU A 86 16.17 -1.42 -3.51
N ILE A 87 14.99 -2.05 -3.61
CA ILE A 87 14.63 -2.91 -4.73
C ILE A 87 14.60 -2.12 -6.03
N LEU A 88 13.87 -0.99 -6.08
CA LEU A 88 13.77 -0.13 -7.27
C LEU A 88 15.15 0.35 -7.74
N ASN A 89 15.97 0.87 -6.83
CA ASN A 89 17.32 1.35 -7.14
C ASN A 89 18.26 0.23 -7.64
N SER A 90 17.97 -1.04 -7.31
CA SER A 90 18.72 -2.18 -7.83
C SER A 90 18.31 -2.56 -9.25
N LEU A 91 17.06 -2.31 -9.62
CA LEU A 91 16.53 -2.57 -10.97
C LEU A 91 17.02 -1.52 -11.98
N ASP A 92 17.17 -0.26 -11.57
CA ASP A 92 17.76 0.82 -12.39
C ASP A 92 19.26 0.64 -12.70
N LYS A 93 19.94 -0.29 -12.01
CA LYS A 93 21.38 -0.57 -12.19
C LYS A 93 21.67 -1.74 -13.13
N GLY A 94 20.64 -2.37 -13.70
CA GLY A 94 20.75 -3.45 -14.71
C GLY A 94 20.49 -2.94 -16.11
#